data_AF-A0A7J9PFL6-F1
#
_entry.id   AF-A0A7J9PFL6-F1
#
_cell.length_a   1.000
_cell.length_b   1.000
_cell.length_c   1.000
_cell.angle_alpha   90.00
_cell.angle_beta   90.00
_cell.angle_gamma   90.00
#
_symmetry.space_group_name_H-M   'P 1'
#
loop_
_entity.id
_entity.type
_entity.pdbx_description
1 polymer ?
#
loop_
_entity_poly.entity_id
_entity_poly.type
_entity_poly.pdbx_seq_one_letter_code
_entity_poly.pdbx_strand_id
1 'polypeptide(L)'
;MIAIPNNMQYMIMPHSELKTVKKELIDEAKKRAEEFLKSMDLKNFDEELENNDLTFSLGLKTQKLNVMCLKIRKTAKGKYRFYIVSENFVDIDYTVRNWKN
;
A
#
# COMPACT_ATOMS: atom_id res chain seq x y z
N MET A 1 -19.60 -17.81 -11.59
CA MET A 1 -18.58 -18.21 -10.61
C MET A 1 -17.22 -17.97 -11.24
N ILE A 2 -16.49 -16.94 -10.81
CA ILE A 2 -15.14 -16.67 -11.33
C ILE A 2 -14.16 -17.18 -10.28
N ALA A 3 -13.38 -18.20 -10.64
CA ALA A 3 -12.32 -18.73 -9.80
C ALA A 3 -11.17 -17.72 -9.76
N ILE A 4 -10.86 -17.22 -8.56
CA ILE A 4 -9.70 -16.35 -8.31
C ILE A 4 -8.45 -17.24 -8.32
N PRO A 5 -7.40 -16.93 -9.12
CA PRO A 5 -6.19 -17.72 -9.13
C PRO A 5 -5.43 -17.52 -7.83
N ASN A 6 -5.40 -18.58 -6.99
CA ASN A 6 -4.77 -18.64 -5.68
C ASN A 6 -3.22 -18.63 -5.70
N ASN A 7 -2.59 -18.18 -6.79
CA ASN A 7 -1.17 -18.42 -7.08
C ASN A 7 -0.30 -17.15 -7.14
N MET A 8 -0.74 -16.01 -6.61
CA MET A 8 0.20 -14.90 -6.40
C MET A 8 1.02 -15.16 -5.14
N GLN A 9 2.25 -15.64 -5.32
CA GLN A 9 3.26 -15.56 -4.26
C GLN A 9 3.63 -14.09 -4.06
N TYR A 10 3.18 -13.50 -2.96
CA TYR A 10 3.59 -12.16 -2.55
C TYR A 10 4.68 -12.25 -1.48
N MET A 11 5.72 -11.43 -1.65
CA MET A 11 6.77 -11.23 -0.66
C MET A 11 6.71 -9.77 -0.23
N ILE A 12 6.31 -9.53 1.01
CA ILE A 12 6.27 -8.19 1.59
C ILE A 12 7.67 -7.88 2.14
N MET A 13 8.37 -6.95 1.50
CA MET A 13 9.70 -6.55 1.94
C MET A 13 9.64 -5.30 2.82
N PRO A 14 10.34 -5.28 3.96
CA PRO A 14 10.50 -4.06 4.73
C PRO A 14 11.46 -3.10 4.00
N HIS A 15 11.05 -1.84 3.82
CA HIS A 15 11.94 -0.79 3.33
C HIS A 15 13.03 -0.48 4.36
N SER A 16 14.23 -0.08 3.92
CA SER A 16 15.39 0.21 4.81
C SER A 16 15.09 1.27 5.87
N GLU A 17 14.17 2.19 5.57
CA GLU A 17 13.70 3.27 6.46
C GLU A 17 12.81 2.77 7.60
N LEU A 18 12.29 1.54 7.53
CA LEU A 18 11.47 0.96 8.61
C LEU A 18 12.29 0.48 9.81
N LYS A 19 13.62 0.45 9.74
CA LYS A 19 14.47 -0.01 10.85
C LYS A 19 14.27 0.81 12.14
N THR A 20 13.78 2.05 12.03
CA THR A 20 13.49 2.92 13.17
C THR A 20 12.04 2.84 13.64
N VAL A 21 11.19 2.06 12.97
CA VAL A 21 9.78 1.88 13.34
C VAL A 21 9.65 0.67 14.27
N LYS A 22 8.79 0.79 15.30
CA LYS A 22 8.53 -0.30 16.24
C LYS A 22 8.02 -1.54 15.52
N LYS A 23 8.52 -2.71 15.91
CA LYS A 23 8.20 -3.99 15.27
C LYS A 23 6.71 -4.28 15.29
N GLU A 24 6.01 -3.97 16.39
CA GLU A 24 4.57 -4.18 16.50
C GLU A 24 3.78 -3.40 15.44
N LEU A 25 4.21 -2.16 15.13
CA LEU A 25 3.58 -1.34 14.12
C LEU A 25 3.82 -1.88 12.70
N ILE A 26 5.01 -2.44 12.46
CA ILE A 26 5.35 -3.09 11.19
C ILE A 26 4.52 -4.35 11.01
N ASP A 27 4.36 -5.17 12.06
CA ASP A 27 3.61 -6.41 11.99
C ASP A 27 2.10 -6.16 11.80
N GLU A 28 1.55 -5.13 12.46
CA GLU A 28 0.17 -4.66 12.21
C GLU A 28 0.01 -4.12 10.78
N ALA A 29 0.99 -3.36 10.27
CA ALA A 29 0.97 -2.88 8.88
C ALA A 29 0.96 -4.04 7.87
N LYS A 30 1.77 -5.09 8.10
CA LYS A 30 1.75 -6.29 7.27
C LYS A 30 0.39 -6.97 7.29
N LYS A 31 -0.22 -7.13 8.47
CA LYS A 31 -1.54 -7.74 8.60
C LYS A 31 -2.59 -7.00 7.78
N ARG A 32 -2.66 -5.66 7.91
CA ARG A 32 -3.58 -4.83 7.12
C ARG A 32 -3.31 -4.89 5.62
N ALA A 33 -2.03 -4.92 5.22
CA ALA A 33 -1.66 -5.07 3.82
C ALA A 33 -2.11 -6.42 3.24
N GLU A 34 -1.95 -7.51 3.99
CA GLU A 34 -2.43 -8.84 3.58
C GLU A 34 -3.96 -8.90 3.45
N GLU A 35 -4.69 -8.29 4.39
CA GLU A 35 -6.16 -8.20 4.33
C GLU A 35 -6.62 -7.37 3.11
N PHE A 36 -5.95 -6.25 2.84
CA PHE A 36 -6.21 -5.43 1.67
C PHE A 36 -5.96 -6.20 0.37
N LEU A 37 -4.81 -6.88 0.25
CA LEU A 37 -4.46 -7.66 -0.94
C LEU A 37 -5.40 -8.85 -1.21
N LYS A 38 -6.04 -9.41 -0.17
CA LYS A 38 -7.06 -10.46 -0.33
C LYS A 38 -8.36 -9.95 -0.96
N SER A 39 -8.67 -8.67 -0.79
CA SER A 39 -9.92 -8.07 -1.28
C SER A 39 -9.73 -7.26 -2.57
N MET A 40 -8.48 -6.92 -2.91
CA MET A 40 -8.17 -6.10 -4.08
C MET A 40 -7.92 -6.94 -5.34
N ASP A 41 -8.51 -6.54 -6.46
CA ASP A 41 -8.13 -7.04 -7.78
C ASP A 41 -7.09 -6.10 -8.43
N LEU A 42 -5.83 -6.52 -8.42
CA LEU A 42 -4.71 -5.74 -8.97
C LEU A 42 -4.80 -5.55 -10.49
N LYS A 43 -5.55 -6.40 -11.20
CA LYS A 43 -5.74 -6.26 -12.66
C LYS A 43 -6.42 -4.96 -13.04
N ASN A 44 -7.20 -4.38 -12.13
CA ASN A 44 -7.86 -3.09 -12.37
C ASN A 44 -6.88 -1.91 -12.39
N PHE A 45 -5.63 -2.14 -11.96
CA PHE A 45 -4.60 -1.11 -11.87
C PHE A 45 -3.36 -1.46 -12.70
N ASP A 46 -3.51 -2.41 -13.63
CA ASP A 46 -2.39 -2.98 -14.38
C ASP A 46 -1.69 -1.91 -15.26
N GLU A 47 -2.44 -0.93 -15.77
CA GLU A 47 -1.94 0.18 -16.58
C GLU A 47 -1.24 1.26 -15.74
N GLU A 48 -1.81 1.64 -14.59
CA GLU A 48 -1.16 2.60 -13.70
C GLU A 48 0.15 2.05 -13.13
N LEU A 49 0.18 0.75 -12.81
CA LEU A 49 1.36 0.10 -12.25
C LEU A 49 2.50 -0.14 -13.27
N GLU A 50 2.23 -0.10 -14.58
CA GLU A 50 3.29 -0.14 -15.61
C GLU A 50 4.11 1.14 -15.63
N ASN A 51 3.48 2.27 -15.31
CA ASN A 51 4.08 3.58 -15.44
C ASN A 51 4.52 4.16 -14.08
N ASN A 52 3.89 3.75 -12.97
CA ASN A 52 4.08 4.31 -11.64
C ASN A 52 3.93 3.30 -10.50
N ASP A 53 4.22 3.74 -9.28
CA ASP A 53 3.96 2.97 -8.06
C ASP A 53 2.58 3.30 -7.45
N LEU A 54 1.85 2.25 -7.11
CA LEU A 54 0.66 2.20 -6.25
C LEU A 54 0.94 2.44 -4.76
N THR A 55 0.73 3.62 -4.18
CA THR A 55 0.84 3.78 -2.70
C THR A 55 -0.54 3.87 -2.04
N PHE A 56 -0.84 2.94 -1.12
CA PHE A 56 -2.07 2.88 -0.33
C PHE A 56 -1.78 3.10 1.16
N SER A 57 -2.53 4.00 1.80
CA SER A 57 -2.47 4.18 3.25
C SER A 57 -3.04 2.96 3.97
N LEU A 58 -2.34 2.48 5.01
CA LEU A 58 -2.82 1.41 5.89
C LEU A 58 -3.52 1.96 7.14
N GLY A 59 -3.72 3.29 7.22
CA GLY A 59 -4.38 3.94 8.34
C GLY A 59 -3.62 3.84 9.66
N LEU A 60 -2.30 3.65 9.61
CA LEU A 60 -1.42 3.58 10.76
C LEU A 60 -0.45 4.75 10.72
N LYS A 61 -0.33 5.47 11.83
CA LYS A 61 0.60 6.60 11.95
C LYS A 61 1.78 6.23 12.84
N THR A 62 2.97 6.64 12.44
CA THR A 62 4.18 6.58 13.28
C THR A 62 4.16 7.75 14.27
N GLN A 63 5.06 7.71 15.27
CA GLN A 63 5.20 8.80 16.23
C GLN A 63 5.63 10.14 15.60
N LYS A 64 6.26 10.11 14.42
CA LYS A 64 6.66 11.30 13.66
C LYS A 64 5.57 11.78 12.68
N LEU A 65 4.34 11.29 12.83
CA LEU A 65 3.18 11.58 11.98
C LEU A 65 3.25 11.03 10.55
N ASN A 66 4.32 10.33 10.16
CA ASN A 66 4.35 9.58 8.90
C ASN A 66 3.28 8.49 8.90
N VAL A 67 2.78 8.17 7.72
CA VAL A 67 1.77 7.12 7.51
C VAL A 67 2.44 5.86 7.00
N MET A 68 2.07 4.71 7.58
CA MET A 68 2.46 3.41 7.05
C MET A 68 1.63 3.11 5.83
N CYS A 69 2.29 2.77 4.73
CA CYS A 69 1.65 2.54 3.45
C CYS A 69 2.09 1.20 2.84
N LEU A 70 1.19 0.61 2.08
CA LEU A 70 1.50 -0.46 1.15
C LEU A 70 1.82 0.17 -0.21
N LYS A 71 3.05 -0.05 -0.67
CA LYS A 71 3.50 0.36 -2.00
C LYS A 71 3.55 -0.86 -2.92
N ILE A 72 2.91 -0.75 -4.06
CA ILE A 72 2.75 -1.80 -5.06
C ILE A 72 3.46 -1.35 -6.32
N ARG A 73 4.32 -2.21 -6.85
CA ARG A 73 5.04 -1.99 -8.10
C ARG A 73 4.86 -3.19 -9.00
N LYS A 74 4.42 -2.99 -10.24
CA LYS A 74 4.48 -4.05 -11.25
C LYS A 74 5.93 -4.24 -11.69
N THR A 75 6.30 -5.49 -11.84
CA THR A 75 7.60 -5.92 -12.32
C THR A 75 7.42 -6.63 -13.65
N ALA A 76 8.54 -6.91 -14.34
CA ALA A 76 8.51 -7.61 -15.61
C ALA A 76 7.70 -8.92 -15.53
N LYS A 77 6.90 -9.20 -16.57
CA LYS A 77 6.09 -10.41 -16.74
C LYS A 77 4.86 -10.51 -15.80
N GLY A 78 4.17 -9.40 -15.55
CA GLY A 78 2.89 -9.40 -14.82
C GLY A 78 3.01 -9.82 -13.35
N LYS A 79 4.20 -9.68 -12.76
CA LYS A 79 4.47 -9.97 -11.36
C LYS A 79 4.46 -8.68 -10.56
N TYR A 80 4.06 -8.73 -9.31
CA TYR A 80 4.01 -7.55 -8.45
C TYR A 80 5.00 -7.66 -7.29
N ARG A 81 5.55 -6.53 -6.88
CA ARG A 81 6.31 -6.39 -5.63
C ARG A 81 5.55 -5.48 -4.69
N PHE A 82 5.57 -5.87 -3.41
CA PHE A 82 4.85 -5.21 -2.33
C PHE A 82 5.85 -4.76 -1.28
N TYR A 83 5.74 -3.51 -0.88
CA TYR A 83 6.62 -2.89 0.10
C TYR A 83 5.78 -2.26 1.19
N ILE A 84 6.19 -2.42 2.43
CA ILE A 84 5.72 -1.54 3.50
C ILE A 84 6.67 -0.36 3.55
N VAL A 85 6.11 0.84 3.47
CA VAL A 85 6.86 2.10 3.53
C VAL A 85 6.26 3.00 4.60
N SER A 86 7.04 3.99 5.05
CA SER A 86 6.59 5.02 6.00
C SER A 86 6.74 6.38 5.33
N GLU A 87 5.71 6.83 4.63
CA GLU A 87 5.77 8.05 3.83
C GLU A 87 5.09 9.24 4.56
N ASN A 88 5.57 10.45 4.30
CA ASN A 88 4.90 11.66 4.73
C ASN A 88 3.71 11.91 3.79
N PHE A 89 2.49 11.75 4.32
CA PHE A 89 1.28 12.14 3.62
C PHE A 89 0.90 13.57 4.01
N VAL A 90 0.59 14.40 3.00
CA VAL A 90 -0.23 15.58 3.22
C VAL A 90 -1.68 15.10 3.14
N ASP A 91 -2.40 15.19 4.26
CA ASP A 91 -3.82 14.87 4.29
C ASP A 91 -4.56 15.93 3.48
N ILE A 92 -5.05 15.55 2.29
CA ILE A 92 -5.88 16.43 1.47
C ILE A 92 -7.32 16.12 1.85
N ASP A 93 -7.90 16.97 2.70
CA ASP A 93 -9.29 16.85 3.10
C ASP A 93 -10.21 17.25 1.93
N TYR A 94 -10.74 16.25 1.23
CA TYR A 94 -11.72 16.46 0.14
C TYR A 94 -13.11 16.85 0.66
N THR A 95 -13.35 16.89 1.98
CA THR A 95 -14.64 17.39 2.51
C THR A 95 -14.78 18.91 2.42
N VAL A 96 -13.72 19.65 2.06
CA VAL A 96 -13.82 21.10 1.78
C VAL A 96 -14.29 21.36 0.34
N ARG A 97 -15.37 20.70 -0.10
CA ARG A 97 -16.22 21.24 -1.18
C ARG A 97 -17.23 22.21 -0.58
N ASN A 98 -16.74 23.36 -0.16
CA ASN A 98 -17.52 24.59 -0.05
C ASN A 98 -16.66 25.74 -0.56
N TRP A 99 -16.34 25.71 -1.86
CA TRP A 99 -16.02 26.94 -2.59
C TRP A 99 -17.28 27.80 -2.55
N LYS A 100 -17.27 28.80 -1.66
CA LYS A 100 -18.25 29.88 -1.69
C LYS A 100 -17.98 30.72 -2.94
N ASN A 101 -19.06 30.98 -3.69
CA ASN A 101 -19.19 32.08 -4.64
C ASN A 101 -18.76 33.41 -4.02
#